data_AF-A0A9X0A8X4-F1
#
_entry.id   AF-A0A9X0A8X4-F1
#
_cell.length_a   1.000
_cell.length_b   1.000
_cell.length_c   1.000
_cell.angle_alpha   90.00
_cell.angle_beta   90.00
_cell.angle_gamma   90.00
#
_symmetry.space_group_name_H-M   'P 1'
#
loop_
_entity.id
_entity.type
_entity.pdbx_description
1 polymer ?
#
loop_
_entity_poly.entity_id
_entity_poly.type
_entity_poly.pdbx_seq_one_letter_code
_entity_poly.pdbx_strand_id
1 'polypeptide(L)'
;MELVLRLSIARATCSEDIADNEVLFSRHHPNIWTLRYIPIWVLRDNPLRSLYRLYEIFMTREFVLLRLECEYMWRRCGPKWALRSIPDPRDPDPIRYAMLASITEELADASPQTWHEEE
;
A
#
# COMPACT_ATOMS: atom_id res chain seq x y z
N MET A 1 10.08 -11.37 16.60
CA MET A 1 8.91 -10.76 15.91
C MET A 1 9.28 -9.90 14.71
N GLU A 2 10.54 -9.50 14.55
CA GLU A 2 11.02 -8.72 13.39
C GLU A 2 11.25 -9.58 12.13
N LEU A 3 11.55 -10.87 12.31
CA LEU A 3 11.81 -11.82 11.22
C LEU A 3 10.56 -12.15 10.38
N VAL A 4 9.39 -12.29 11.02
CA VAL A 4 8.11 -12.50 10.29
C VAL A 4 7.71 -11.23 9.51
N LEU A 5 8.07 -10.07 10.06
CA LEU A 5 7.80 -8.76 9.48
C LEU A 5 8.66 -8.49 8.23
N ARG A 6 9.92 -8.92 8.22
CA ARG A 6 10.81 -8.85 7.06
C ARG A 6 10.43 -9.86 5.97
N LEU A 7 9.92 -11.03 6.34
CA LEU A 7 9.50 -12.05 5.38
C LEU A 7 8.24 -11.67 4.58
N SER A 8 7.34 -10.85 5.14
CA SER A 8 6.19 -10.33 4.39
C SER A 8 6.58 -9.27 3.35
N ILE A 9 7.66 -8.53 3.58
CA ILE A 9 8.18 -7.52 2.63
C ILE A 9 9.08 -8.20 1.58
N ALA A 10 9.72 -9.32 1.94
CA ALA A 10 10.70 -10.02 1.10
C ALA A 10 10.12 -11.13 0.19
N ARG A 11 8.81 -11.20 -0.01
CA ARG A 11 8.26 -11.89 -1.19
C ARG A 11 8.35 -10.94 -2.39
N ALA A 12 9.58 -10.63 -2.76
CA ALA A 12 9.91 -9.95 -4.01
C ALA A 12 9.60 -10.92 -5.16
N THR A 13 8.33 -11.01 -5.55
CA THR A 13 7.97 -11.51 -6.88
C THR A 13 8.49 -10.50 -7.90
N CYS A 14 9.08 -10.99 -8.99
CA CYS A 14 9.54 -10.14 -10.09
C CYS A 14 8.34 -9.30 -10.57
N SER A 15 8.55 -8.01 -10.83
CA SER A 15 7.50 -7.11 -11.33
C SER A 15 6.82 -7.67 -12.59
N GLU A 16 7.56 -8.45 -13.39
CA GLU A 16 7.07 -9.17 -14.57
C GLU A 16 6.07 -10.29 -14.24
N ASP A 17 6.20 -10.97 -13.10
CA ASP A 17 5.30 -12.08 -12.71
C ASP A 17 3.94 -11.59 -12.20
N ILE A 18 3.86 -10.33 -11.73
CA ILE A 18 2.65 -9.73 -11.15
C ILE A 18 1.75 -9.15 -12.25
N ALA A 19 2.33 -8.73 -13.38
CA ALA A 19 1.60 -8.10 -14.47
C ALA A 19 0.40 -8.97 -14.90
N ASP A 20 -0.80 -8.38 -14.82
CA ASP A 20 -2.07 -8.97 -15.28
C ASP A 20 -2.54 -10.25 -14.55
N ASN A 21 -2.05 -10.51 -13.33
CA ASN A 21 -2.48 -11.66 -12.54
C ASN A 21 -3.19 -11.28 -11.23
N GLU A 22 -4.48 -10.96 -11.35
CA GLU A 22 -5.38 -10.61 -10.23
C GLU A 22 -5.36 -11.68 -9.10
N VAL A 23 -5.21 -12.95 -9.47
CA VAL A 23 -5.21 -14.08 -8.52
C VAL A 23 -3.99 -14.03 -7.60
N LEU A 24 -2.86 -13.45 -8.03
CA LEU A 24 -1.67 -13.34 -7.20
C LEU A 24 -1.89 -12.41 -6.01
N PHE A 25 -2.56 -11.27 -6.20
CA PHE A 25 -2.85 -10.36 -5.10
C PHE A 25 -3.66 -11.07 -4.00
N SER A 26 -4.71 -11.79 -4.38
CA SER A 26 -5.55 -12.57 -3.46
C SER A 26 -4.78 -13.68 -2.75
N ARG A 27 -3.79 -14.30 -3.41
CA ARG A 27 -2.91 -15.32 -2.81
C ARG A 27 -1.89 -14.72 -1.85
N HIS A 28 -1.35 -13.54 -2.14
CA HIS A 28 -0.44 -12.82 -1.26
C HIS A 28 -1.16 -12.27 -0.02
N HIS A 29 -2.41 -11.86 -0.19
CA HIS A 29 -3.20 -11.16 0.82
C HIS A 29 -4.50 -11.89 1.17
N PRO A 30 -4.43 -13.14 1.67
CA PRO A 30 -5.63 -13.90 2.01
C PRO A 30 -6.41 -13.19 3.11
N ASN A 31 -7.73 -13.09 2.92
CA ASN A 31 -8.67 -12.50 3.87
C ASN A 31 -8.41 -11.02 4.21
N ILE A 32 -7.71 -10.26 3.35
CA ILE A 32 -7.38 -8.84 3.61
C ILE A 32 -8.63 -8.02 3.98
N TRP A 33 -9.75 -8.27 3.32
CA TRP A 33 -11.03 -7.62 3.62
C TRP A 33 -11.51 -7.91 5.03
N THR A 34 -11.48 -9.18 5.45
CA THR A 34 -11.87 -9.60 6.79
C THR A 34 -10.93 -9.04 7.86
N LEU A 35 -9.62 -9.05 7.60
CA LEU A 35 -8.60 -8.57 8.53
C LEU A 35 -8.78 -7.08 8.87
N ARG A 36 -9.30 -6.27 7.95
CA ARG A 36 -9.60 -4.84 8.18
C ARG A 36 -10.66 -4.58 9.23
N TYR A 37 -11.51 -5.57 9.53
CA TYR A 37 -12.51 -5.50 10.59
C TYR A 37 -11.96 -5.94 11.95
N ILE A 38 -10.75 -6.48 12.01
CA ILE A 38 -10.11 -6.95 13.25
C ILE A 38 -9.28 -5.81 13.86
N PRO A 39 -9.66 -5.23 15.03
CA PRO A 39 -9.00 -4.04 15.57
C PRO A 39 -7.49 -4.21 15.82
N ILE A 40 -7.07 -5.38 16.31
CA ILE A 40 -5.65 -5.64 16.58
C ILE A 40 -4.80 -5.73 15.31
N TRP A 41 -5.40 -6.17 14.19
CA TRP A 41 -4.72 -6.18 12.90
C TRP A 41 -4.52 -4.75 12.39
N VAL A 42 -5.60 -3.96 12.39
CA VAL A 42 -5.59 -2.55 11.99
C VAL A 42 -4.59 -1.73 12.81
N LEU A 43 -4.54 -1.94 14.13
CA LEU A 43 -3.63 -1.21 15.01
C LEU A 43 -2.15 -1.45 14.64
N ARG A 44 -1.83 -2.66 14.18
CA ARG A 44 -0.48 -3.07 13.76
C ARG A 44 -0.15 -2.72 12.32
N ASP A 45 -1.13 -2.39 11.49
CA ASP A 45 -0.89 -1.99 10.11
C ASP A 45 -0.26 -0.58 10.03
N ASN A 46 0.31 -0.23 8.87
CA ASN A 46 0.98 1.05 8.66
C ASN A 46 0.88 1.49 7.19
N PRO A 47 1.01 2.80 6.90
CA PRO A 47 0.86 3.32 5.55
C PRO A 47 1.87 2.72 4.56
N LEU A 48 3.11 2.42 4.98
CA LEU A 48 4.10 1.80 4.11
C LEU A 48 3.64 0.42 3.59
N ARG A 49 3.08 -0.43 4.46
CA ARG A 49 2.49 -1.71 4.03
C ARG A 49 1.32 -1.52 3.08
N SER A 50 0.54 -0.46 3.27
CA SER A 50 -0.56 -0.14 2.36
C SER A 50 -0.07 0.33 0.99
N LEU A 51 1.04 1.08 0.93
CA LEU A 51 1.69 1.44 -0.33
C LEU A 51 2.16 0.22 -1.12
N TYR A 52 2.74 -0.78 -0.46
CA TYR A 52 3.12 -2.03 -1.13
C TYR A 52 1.90 -2.79 -1.67
N ARG A 53 0.78 -2.80 -0.93
CA ARG A 53 -0.48 -3.38 -1.45
C ARG A 53 -1.00 -2.61 -2.65
N LEU A 54 -0.94 -1.27 -2.62
CA LEU A 54 -1.32 -0.42 -3.75
C LEU A 54 -0.45 -0.68 -4.97
N TYR A 55 0.86 -0.82 -4.79
CA TYR A 55 1.78 -1.22 -5.85
C TYR A 55 1.37 -2.56 -6.46
N GLU A 56 1.16 -3.60 -5.65
CA GLU A 56 0.76 -4.92 -6.16
C GLU A 56 -0.56 -4.85 -6.95
N ILE A 57 -1.57 -4.14 -6.44
CA ILE A 57 -2.85 -3.97 -7.12
C ILE A 57 -2.72 -3.14 -8.40
N PHE A 58 -1.87 -2.12 -8.39
CA PHE A 58 -1.59 -1.32 -9.58
C PHE A 58 -1.02 -2.21 -10.70
N MET A 59 -0.13 -3.13 -10.35
CA MET A 59 0.42 -4.12 -11.29
C MET A 59 -0.62 -5.12 -11.79
N THR A 60 -1.66 -5.45 -11.00
CA THR A 60 -2.78 -6.28 -11.48
C THR A 60 -3.80 -5.52 -12.32
N ARG A 61 -3.66 -4.19 -12.48
CA ARG A 61 -4.58 -3.29 -13.20
C ARG A 61 -6.03 -3.33 -12.69
N GLU A 62 -6.25 -3.75 -11.45
CA GLU A 62 -7.60 -3.94 -10.93
C GLU A 62 -8.07 -2.70 -10.16
N PHE A 63 -8.71 -1.80 -10.89
CA PHE A 63 -9.07 -0.47 -10.40
C PHE A 63 -10.07 -0.49 -9.24
N VAL A 64 -10.89 -1.54 -9.12
CA VAL A 64 -11.81 -1.69 -7.98
C VAL A 64 -11.02 -1.91 -6.69
N LEU A 65 -10.03 -2.83 -6.73
CA LEU A 65 -9.14 -3.08 -5.60
C LEU A 65 -8.30 -1.83 -5.29
N LEU A 66 -7.85 -1.11 -6.33
CA LEU A 66 -7.02 0.08 -6.19
C LEU A 66 -7.77 1.16 -5.39
N ARG A 67 -9.01 1.46 -5.79
CA ARG A 67 -9.88 2.40 -5.07
C ARG A 67 -10.10 1.98 -3.62
N LEU A 68 -10.36 0.69 -3.38
CA LEU A 68 -10.63 0.19 -2.02
C LEU A 68 -9.41 0.30 -1.10
N GLU A 69 -8.19 0.15 -1.62
CA GLU A 69 -6.97 0.44 -0.85
C GLU A 69 -6.76 1.93 -0.60
N CYS A 70 -6.97 2.79 -1.59
CA CYS A 70 -6.86 4.24 -1.42
C CYS A 70 -7.84 4.73 -0.34
N GLU A 71 -9.11 4.29 -0.43
CA GLU A 71 -10.12 4.58 0.59
C GLU A 71 -9.71 4.06 1.96
N TYR A 72 -9.13 2.86 2.03
CA TYR A 72 -8.63 2.32 3.28
C TYR A 72 -7.54 3.21 3.88
N MET A 73 -6.59 3.70 3.07
CA MET A 73 -5.56 4.65 3.52
C MET A 73 -6.16 5.96 4.02
N TRP A 74 -7.02 6.61 3.23
CA TRP A 74 -7.59 7.91 3.57
C TRP A 74 -8.50 7.87 4.80
N ARG A 75 -9.25 6.78 5.02
CA ARG A 75 -10.08 6.62 6.23
C ARG A 75 -9.25 6.43 7.51
N ARG A 76 -7.96 6.15 7.41
CA ARG A 76 -7.08 6.02 8.57
C ARG A 76 -6.62 7.40 9.01
N CYS A 77 -7.48 8.07 9.76
CA CYS A 77 -7.16 9.36 10.36
C CYS A 77 -6.20 9.17 11.54
N GLY A 78 -4.97 9.64 11.42
CA GLY A 78 -4.02 9.71 12.53
C GLY A 78 -2.61 10.09 12.09
N PRO A 79 -1.76 10.64 12.98
CA PRO A 79 -0.39 11.06 12.64
C PRO A 79 0.47 9.92 12.06
N LYS A 80 0.20 8.68 12.50
CA LYS A 80 0.86 7.46 12.02
C LYS A 80 0.59 7.16 10.53
N TRP A 81 -0.51 7.67 9.98
CA TRP A 81 -0.96 7.42 8.60
C TRP A 81 -0.74 8.61 7.69
N ALA A 82 -0.18 9.72 8.21
CA ALA A 82 0.17 10.86 7.37
C ALA A 82 1.22 10.46 6.32
N LEU A 83 1.06 10.88 5.07
CA LEU A 83 2.01 10.55 3.99
C LEU A 83 3.44 10.99 4.34
N ARG A 84 3.57 12.17 4.95
CA ARG A 84 4.85 12.70 5.45
C ARG A 84 5.53 11.86 6.54
N SER A 85 4.82 10.94 7.19
CA SER A 85 5.39 10.06 8.22
C SER A 85 5.77 8.68 7.68
N ILE A 86 5.62 8.44 6.38
CA ILE A 86 6.08 7.23 5.71
C ILE A 86 7.61 7.27 5.62
N PRO A 87 8.32 6.30 6.22
CA PRO A 87 9.76 6.22 6.09
C PRO A 87 10.14 5.79 4.68
N ASP A 88 11.28 6.27 4.19
CA ASP A 88 11.88 5.81 2.94
C ASP A 88 12.07 4.27 2.95
N PRO A 89 11.43 3.52 2.01
CA PRO A 89 11.52 2.06 1.97
C PRO A 89 12.92 1.54 1.62
N ARG A 90 13.76 2.33 0.94
CA ARG A 90 15.06 1.90 0.40
C ARG A 90 14.97 0.56 -0.33
N ASP A 91 13.96 0.43 -1.18
CA ASP A 91 13.67 -0.81 -1.89
C ASP A 91 14.85 -1.17 -2.82
N PRO A 92 15.37 -2.41 -2.76
CA PRO A 92 16.50 -2.81 -3.60
C PRO A 92 16.14 -2.94 -5.09
N ASP A 93 14.85 -3.08 -5.42
CA ASP A 93 14.38 -3.07 -6.79
C ASP A 93 14.11 -1.62 -7.23
N PRO A 94 14.91 -1.06 -8.16
CA PRO A 94 14.77 0.34 -8.56
C PRO A 94 13.43 0.62 -9.27
N ILE A 95 12.82 -0.37 -9.93
CA ILE A 95 11.53 -0.20 -10.59
C ILE A 95 10.44 -0.10 -9.54
N ARG A 96 10.41 -1.05 -8.59
CA ARG A 96 9.45 -1.00 -7.48
C ARG A 96 9.63 0.26 -6.64
N TYR A 97 10.86 0.69 -6.40
CA TYR A 97 11.15 1.94 -5.71
C TYR A 97 10.56 3.16 -6.43
N ALA A 98 10.80 3.28 -7.74
CA ALA A 98 10.25 4.38 -8.54
C ALA A 98 8.71 4.36 -8.52
N MET A 99 8.10 3.19 -8.67
CA MET A 99 6.64 3.03 -8.60
C MET A 99 6.06 3.45 -7.26
N LEU A 100 6.68 3.04 -6.14
CA LEU A 100 6.25 3.44 -4.81
C LEU A 100 6.36 4.96 -4.61
N ALA A 101 7.43 5.57 -5.10
CA ALA A 101 7.61 7.03 -5.06
C ALA A 101 6.51 7.74 -5.85
N SER A 102 6.27 7.33 -7.11
CA SER A 102 5.21 7.90 -7.94
C SER A 102 3.82 7.72 -7.35
N ILE A 103 3.48 6.54 -6.82
CA ILE A 103 2.19 6.32 -6.14
C ILE A 103 2.05 7.24 -4.92
N THR A 104 3.12 7.46 -4.17
CA THR A 104 3.11 8.32 -2.98
C THR A 104 2.88 9.79 -3.35
N GLU A 105 3.49 10.25 -4.44
CA GLU A 105 3.30 11.61 -4.99
C GLU A 105 1.85 11.82 -5.44
N GLU A 106 1.32 10.92 -6.27
CA GLU A 106 -0.07 10.98 -6.74
C GLU A 106 -1.09 10.92 -5.59
N LEU A 107 -0.81 10.12 -4.56
CA LEU A 107 -1.65 10.07 -3.35
C LEU A 107 -1.61 11.38 -2.56
N ALA A 108 -0.49 12.09 -2.56
CA ALA A 108 -0.35 13.37 -1.87
C ALA A 108 -1.16 14.45 -2.59
N ASP A 109 -1.06 14.51 -3.91
CA ASP A 109 -1.80 15.46 -4.73
C ASP A 109 -3.31 15.22 -4.64
N ALA A 110 -3.74 13.96 -4.72
CA ALA A 110 -5.16 13.58 -4.63
C ALA A 110 -5.73 13.60 -3.20
N SER A 111 -4.90 13.76 -2.18
CA SER A 111 -5.29 13.58 -0.78
C SER A 111 -6.37 14.58 -0.36
N PRO A 112 -7.47 14.19 0.31
CA PRO A 112 -8.49 15.12 0.83
C PRO A 112 -7.95 16.29 1.67
N GLN A 113 -6.73 16.16 2.19
CA GLN A 113 -6.02 17.16 2.99
C GLN A 113 -5.47 18.34 2.17
N THR A 114 -5.13 18.18 0.88
CA THR A 114 -4.63 19.27 0.03
C THR A 114 -5.75 20.22 -0.44
N TRP A 115 -6.98 19.71 -0.58
CA TRP A 115 -8.16 20.48 -0.97
C TRP A 115 -8.61 21.56 0.04
N HIS A 116 -8.01 21.61 1.22
CA HIS A 116 -8.25 22.66 2.21
C HIS A 116 -7.22 23.82 2.15
N GLU A 117 -6.17 23.71 1.34
CA GLU A 117 -5.11 24.74 1.23
C GLU A 117 -5.27 25.64 -0.01
N GLU A 118 -6.26 25.39 -0.88
CA GLU A 118 -6.50 26.15 -2.11
C GLU A 118 -7.70 27.14 -2.07
N GLU A 119 -8.34 27.35 -0.91
CA GLU A 119 -9.35 28.42 -0.68
C GLU A 119 -8.85 29.51 0.27
#